data_AF-A0A7U9X2P9-F1
#
_entry.id   AF-A0A7U9X2P9-F1
#
_cell.length_a   1.000
_cell.length_b   1.000
_cell.length_c   1.000
_cell.angle_alpha   90.00
_cell.angle_beta   90.00
_cell.angle_gamma   90.00
#
_symmetry.space_group_name_H-M   'P 1'
#
loop_
_entity.id
_entity.type
_entity.pdbx_description
1 polymer ?
#
loop_
_entity_poly.entity_id
_entity_poly.type
_entity_poly.pdbx_seq_one_letter_code
_entity_poly.pdbx_strand_id
1 'polypeptide(L)'
;MKKKLVLIAAMCFMLLGLAACGQTDPASVDYNGHSYEELQSNCQGTVQTLAYMSEEDKMYYQQNGAETVVNLINKWDDAVAEFGSFVDFGDFEITKSGKTLTAAQTLHMEKRDMILTYVYTYHSMEVEDITVDGVYSIGEKMSTALMNTVMGISIVFGVLIIICLLICCFNIFPYLEKKKAAKAAPKEDVVSQIEAREEQQAVETDDGELIAVIAAAIAASEGTSADGFVVRSIRRR
;
A
#
# COMPACT_ATOMS: atom_id res chain seq x y z
N MET A 1 4.19 -2.58 -51.42
CA MET A 1 2.96 -3.40 -51.46
C MET A 1 3.15 -4.79 -50.84
N LYS A 2 4.26 -5.50 -51.09
CA LYS A 2 4.57 -6.83 -50.51
C LYS A 2 4.52 -6.89 -48.97
N LYS A 3 5.07 -5.89 -48.27
CA LYS A 3 5.05 -5.85 -46.78
C LYS A 3 3.65 -5.69 -46.18
N LYS A 4 2.73 -5.01 -46.88
CA LYS A 4 1.33 -4.83 -46.43
C LYS A 4 0.49 -6.10 -46.65
N LEU A 5 0.75 -6.83 -47.73
CA LEU A 5 0.11 -8.12 -47.99
C LEU A 5 0.55 -9.20 -47.00
N VAL A 6 1.84 -9.20 -46.59
CA VAL A 6 2.34 -10.12 -45.55
C VAL A 6 1.70 -9.82 -44.18
N LEU A 7 1.50 -8.55 -43.83
CA LEU A 7 0.83 -8.16 -42.59
C LEU A 7 -0.65 -8.56 -42.55
N ILE A 8 -1.36 -8.37 -43.67
CA ILE A 8 -2.77 -8.80 -43.79
C ILE A 8 -2.87 -10.32 -43.75
N ALA A 9 -1.97 -11.04 -44.43
CA ALA A 9 -1.93 -12.51 -44.39
C ALA A 9 -1.63 -13.03 -42.98
N ALA A 10 -0.69 -12.42 -42.25
CA ALA A 10 -0.37 -12.79 -40.87
C ALA A 10 -1.54 -12.51 -39.90
N MET A 11 -2.25 -11.40 -40.08
CA MET A 11 -3.44 -11.07 -39.29
C MET A 11 -4.60 -12.04 -39.58
N CYS A 12 -4.82 -12.40 -40.85
CA CYS A 12 -5.78 -13.43 -41.23
C CYS A 12 -5.38 -14.82 -40.69
N PHE A 13 -4.09 -15.14 -40.64
CA PHE A 13 -3.60 -16.41 -40.07
C PHE A 13 -3.79 -16.48 -38.55
N MET A 14 -3.62 -15.35 -37.84
CA MET A 14 -3.94 -15.27 -36.40
C MET A 14 -5.46 -15.39 -36.17
N LEU A 15 -6.29 -14.74 -36.98
CA LEU A 15 -7.75 -14.85 -36.91
C LEU A 15 -8.24 -16.28 -37.21
N LEU A 16 -7.60 -16.97 -38.16
CA LEU A 16 -7.91 -18.38 -38.47
C LEU A 16 -7.36 -19.35 -37.43
N GLY A 17 -6.27 -19.01 -36.73
CA GLY A 17 -5.74 -19.78 -35.60
C GLY A 17 -6.66 -19.75 -34.37
N LEU A 18 -7.43 -18.69 -34.18
CA LEU A 18 -8.46 -18.58 -33.12
C LEU A 18 -9.75 -19.34 -33.47
N ALA A 19 -10.05 -19.53 -34.76
CA ALA A 19 -11.25 -20.24 -35.22
C ALA A 19 -11.06 -21.77 -35.32
N ALA A 20 -9.84 -22.28 -35.09
CA ALA A 20 -9.50 -23.69 -35.20
C ALA A 20 -9.71 -24.51 -33.90
N CYS A 21 -10.18 -23.89 -32.82
CA CYS A 21 -10.83 -24.61 -31.71
C CYS A 21 -12.26 -25.01 -32.14
N GLY A 22 -12.36 -25.87 -33.16
CA GLY A 22 -13.62 -26.44 -33.63
C GLY A 22 -14.23 -27.34 -32.53
N GLN A 23 -15.45 -27.04 -32.07
CA GLN A 23 -16.70 -27.52 -32.67
C GLN A 23 -16.99 -29.02 -32.48
N THR A 24 -16.40 -29.67 -31.48
CA THR A 24 -17.04 -30.85 -30.90
C THR A 24 -18.14 -30.40 -29.95
N ASP A 25 -19.36 -30.86 -30.21
CA ASP A 25 -20.49 -30.71 -29.28
C ASP A 25 -20.05 -31.25 -27.90
N PRO A 26 -20.02 -30.42 -26.84
CA PRO A 26 -19.62 -30.86 -25.51
C PRO A 26 -20.39 -32.09 -25.02
N ALA A 27 -21.65 -32.24 -25.43
CA ALA A 27 -22.47 -33.40 -25.06
C ALA A 27 -21.97 -34.72 -25.68
N SER A 28 -21.20 -34.65 -26.76
CA SER A 28 -20.64 -35.82 -27.45
C SER A 28 -19.24 -36.22 -26.98
N VAL A 29 -18.64 -35.47 -26.05
CA VAL A 29 -17.28 -35.67 -25.56
C VAL A 29 -17.27 -36.57 -24.33
N ASP A 30 -16.36 -37.54 -24.30
CA ASP A 30 -16.03 -38.30 -23.09
C ASP A 30 -15.04 -37.51 -22.22
N TYR A 31 -15.43 -37.25 -20.98
CA TYR A 31 -14.64 -36.52 -20.00
C TYR A 31 -13.98 -37.49 -19.00
N ASN A 32 -13.04 -38.29 -19.52
CA ASN A 32 -12.30 -39.28 -18.74
C ASN A 32 -13.23 -40.33 -18.11
N GLY A 33 -14.15 -40.87 -18.91
CA GLY A 33 -15.15 -41.85 -18.49
C GLY A 33 -16.45 -41.26 -17.94
N HIS A 34 -16.60 -39.93 -17.95
CA HIS A 34 -17.84 -39.25 -17.56
C HIS A 34 -18.50 -38.53 -18.73
N SER A 35 -19.82 -38.59 -18.81
CA SER A 35 -20.58 -37.84 -19.82
C SER A 35 -20.84 -36.40 -19.38
N TYR A 36 -21.20 -35.55 -20.35
CA TYR A 36 -21.66 -34.19 -20.08
C TYR A 36 -22.86 -34.17 -19.12
N GLU A 37 -23.86 -35.02 -19.38
CA GLU A 37 -25.09 -35.12 -18.58
C GLU A 37 -24.82 -35.64 -17.17
N GLU A 38 -23.87 -36.55 -16.99
CA GLU A 38 -23.48 -37.04 -15.66
C GLU A 38 -22.88 -35.91 -14.82
N LEU A 39 -21.98 -35.12 -15.40
CA LEU A 39 -21.37 -33.98 -14.71
C LEU A 39 -22.40 -32.88 -14.44
N GLN A 40 -23.29 -32.61 -15.39
CA GLN A 40 -24.40 -31.68 -15.21
C GLN A 40 -25.31 -32.13 -14.07
N SER A 41 -25.72 -33.40 -14.07
CA SER A 41 -26.61 -33.97 -13.05
C SER A 41 -25.98 -33.93 -11.67
N ASN A 42 -24.66 -34.11 -11.57
CA ASN A 42 -23.93 -33.96 -10.31
C ASN A 42 -24.04 -32.53 -9.78
N CYS A 43 -23.72 -31.52 -10.60
CA CYS A 43 -23.84 -30.12 -10.20
C CYS A 43 -25.28 -29.76 -9.79
N GLN A 44 -26.28 -30.18 -10.59
CA GLN A 44 -27.69 -29.91 -10.29
C GLN A 44 -28.16 -30.64 -9.02
N GLY A 45 -27.71 -31.87 -8.79
CA GLY A 45 -28.02 -32.63 -7.57
C GLY A 45 -27.45 -31.96 -6.31
N THR A 46 -26.24 -31.42 -6.39
CA THR A 46 -25.65 -30.61 -5.31
C THR A 46 -26.48 -29.37 -5.02
N VAL A 47 -26.91 -28.64 -6.06
CA VAL A 47 -27.77 -27.46 -5.89
C VAL A 47 -29.10 -27.81 -5.27
N GLN A 48 -29.77 -28.88 -5.73
CA GLN A 48 -31.03 -29.33 -5.14
C GLN A 48 -30.84 -29.69 -3.68
N THR A 49 -29.75 -30.37 -3.34
CA THR A 49 -29.43 -30.72 -1.94
C THR A 49 -29.26 -29.46 -1.10
N LEU A 50 -28.51 -28.47 -1.57
CA LEU A 50 -28.27 -27.21 -0.84
C LEU A 50 -29.54 -26.35 -0.74
N ALA A 51 -30.31 -26.23 -1.81
CA ALA A 51 -31.51 -25.40 -1.89
C ALA A 51 -32.64 -25.91 -0.97
N TYR A 52 -32.74 -27.23 -0.78
CA TYR A 52 -33.78 -27.86 0.01
C TYR A 52 -33.27 -28.49 1.31
N MET A 53 -32.02 -28.17 1.72
CA MET A 53 -31.45 -28.64 2.98
C MET A 53 -32.23 -28.05 4.15
N SER A 54 -32.66 -28.90 5.08
CA SER A 54 -33.34 -28.43 6.30
C SER A 54 -32.35 -27.75 7.25
N GLU A 55 -32.83 -26.83 8.08
CA GLU A 55 -32.00 -26.19 9.12
C GLU A 55 -31.45 -27.20 10.13
N GLU A 56 -32.17 -28.30 10.37
CA GLU A 56 -31.71 -29.40 11.22
C GLU A 56 -30.51 -30.13 10.59
N ASP A 57 -30.57 -30.42 9.29
CA ASP A 57 -29.46 -31.04 8.55
C ASP A 57 -28.25 -30.12 8.46
N LYS A 58 -28.46 -28.83 8.21
CA LYS A 58 -27.38 -27.82 8.23
C LYS A 58 -26.67 -27.81 9.57
N MET A 59 -27.42 -27.78 10.67
CA MET A 59 -26.89 -27.82 12.03
C MET A 59 -26.11 -29.11 12.31
N TYR A 60 -26.59 -30.24 11.80
CA TYR A 60 -25.87 -31.51 11.88
C TYR A 60 -24.51 -31.45 11.16
N TYR A 61 -24.48 -30.94 9.93
CA TYR A 61 -23.23 -30.76 9.16
C TYR A 61 -22.29 -29.76 9.83
N GLN A 62 -22.81 -28.67 10.39
CA GLN A 62 -21.99 -27.70 11.13
C GLN A 62 -21.26 -28.32 12.33
N GLN A 63 -21.86 -29.34 12.97
CA GLN A 63 -21.27 -29.99 14.15
C GLN A 63 -20.43 -31.23 13.82
N ASN A 64 -20.80 -31.98 12.77
CA ASN A 64 -20.24 -33.30 12.49
C ASN A 64 -19.68 -33.46 11.06
N GLY A 65 -19.93 -32.50 10.18
CA GLY A 65 -19.54 -32.54 8.78
C GLY A 65 -18.07 -32.23 8.56
N ALA A 66 -17.55 -32.65 7.41
CA ALA A 66 -16.23 -32.24 6.97
C ALA A 66 -16.20 -30.72 6.70
N GLU A 67 -15.06 -30.09 6.98
CA GLU A 67 -14.89 -28.63 6.83
C GLU A 67 -15.26 -28.12 5.43
N THR A 68 -14.94 -28.89 4.39
CA THR A 68 -15.28 -28.56 3.00
C THR A 68 -16.79 -28.48 2.77
N VAL A 69 -17.56 -29.41 3.35
CA VAL A 69 -19.02 -29.45 3.24
C VAL A 69 -19.63 -28.28 4.02
N VAL A 70 -19.14 -28.01 5.23
CA VAL A 70 -19.59 -26.86 6.04
C VAL A 70 -19.31 -25.54 5.33
N ASN A 71 -18.13 -25.38 4.75
CA ASN A 71 -17.77 -24.18 4.00
C ASN A 71 -18.65 -23.99 2.77
N LEU A 72 -19.00 -25.06 2.06
CA LEU A 72 -19.91 -24.99 0.92
C LEU A 72 -21.33 -24.56 1.35
N ILE A 73 -21.86 -25.15 2.43
CA ILE A 73 -23.17 -24.79 3.00
C ILE A 73 -23.19 -23.32 3.41
N ASN A 74 -22.17 -22.85 4.13
CA ASN A 74 -22.09 -21.45 4.55
C ASN A 74 -22.03 -20.49 3.36
N LYS A 75 -21.19 -20.77 2.36
CA LYS A 75 -21.12 -19.96 1.13
C LYS A 75 -22.45 -19.94 0.37
N TRP A 76 -23.16 -21.07 0.34
CA TRP A 76 -24.48 -21.14 -0.26
C TRP A 76 -25.50 -20.28 0.50
N ASP A 77 -25.53 -20.35 1.83
CA ASP A 77 -26.44 -19.55 2.65
C ASP A 77 -26.14 -18.05 2.55
N ASP A 78 -24.86 -17.66 2.54
CA ASP A 78 -24.44 -16.29 2.28
C ASP A 78 -24.91 -15.81 0.90
N ALA A 79 -24.76 -16.65 -0.12
CA ALA A 79 -25.21 -16.34 -1.48
C ALA A 79 -26.74 -16.26 -1.58
N VAL A 80 -27.50 -17.09 -0.87
CA VAL A 80 -28.96 -17.00 -0.78
C VAL A 80 -29.39 -15.72 -0.06
N ALA A 81 -28.69 -15.32 1.01
CA ALA A 81 -28.96 -14.06 1.68
C ALA A 81 -28.73 -12.85 0.76
N GLU A 82 -27.65 -12.87 -0.01
CA GLU A 82 -27.26 -11.79 -0.92
C GLU A 82 -28.14 -11.77 -2.19
N PHE A 83 -28.25 -12.90 -2.89
CA PHE A 83 -28.83 -13.04 -4.23
C PHE A 83 -30.25 -13.60 -4.26
N GLY A 84 -30.80 -14.00 -3.11
CA GLY A 84 -32.15 -14.54 -2.99
C GLY A 84 -32.22 -16.06 -3.23
N SER A 85 -33.43 -16.61 -3.21
CA SER A 85 -33.64 -18.05 -3.34
C SER A 85 -33.30 -18.57 -4.73
N PHE A 86 -32.96 -19.85 -4.83
CA PHE A 86 -32.80 -20.54 -6.11
C PHE A 86 -34.13 -20.63 -6.87
N VAL A 87 -34.13 -20.32 -8.16
CA VAL A 87 -35.32 -20.32 -9.02
C VAL A 87 -35.26 -21.42 -10.07
N ASP A 88 -34.19 -21.44 -10.88
CA ASP A 88 -34.05 -22.39 -12.00
C ASP A 88 -32.58 -22.59 -12.40
N PHE A 89 -32.32 -23.66 -13.15
CA PHE A 89 -31.02 -23.94 -13.75
C PHE A 89 -30.85 -23.19 -15.07
N GLY A 90 -29.70 -22.52 -15.22
CA GLY A 90 -29.26 -21.93 -16.48
C GLY A 90 -28.31 -22.85 -17.25
N ASP A 91 -27.44 -22.22 -18.04
CA ASP A 91 -26.46 -22.92 -18.87
C ASP A 91 -25.45 -23.72 -18.04
N PHE A 92 -25.05 -24.87 -18.59
CA PHE A 92 -23.98 -25.71 -18.06
C PHE A 92 -22.80 -25.72 -19.03
N GLU A 93 -21.61 -25.44 -18.52
CA GLU A 93 -20.39 -25.36 -19.31
C GLU A 93 -19.30 -26.26 -18.75
N ILE A 94 -18.64 -27.02 -19.62
CA ILE A 94 -17.45 -27.78 -19.27
C ILE A 94 -16.24 -27.15 -19.96
N THR A 95 -15.25 -26.75 -19.16
CA THR A 95 -13.97 -26.22 -19.65
C THR A 95 -12.84 -27.14 -19.22
N LYS A 96 -12.12 -27.71 -20.19
CA LYS A 96 -10.89 -28.47 -19.92
C LYS A 96 -9.67 -27.60 -20.21
N SER A 97 -8.80 -27.45 -19.21
CA SER A 97 -7.54 -26.69 -19.34
C SER A 97 -6.37 -27.47 -18.76
N GLY A 98 -5.53 -28.03 -19.62
CA GLY A 98 -4.37 -28.83 -19.20
C GLY A 98 -4.78 -30.06 -18.38
N LYS A 99 -4.50 -30.02 -17.08
CA LYS A 99 -4.81 -31.10 -16.11
C LYS A 99 -6.09 -30.88 -15.33
N THR A 100 -6.79 -29.76 -15.54
CA THR A 100 -8.03 -29.45 -14.83
C THR A 100 -9.23 -29.55 -15.75
N LEU A 101 -10.34 -29.99 -15.19
CA LEU A 101 -11.65 -29.91 -15.81
C LEU A 101 -12.56 -29.12 -14.88
N THR A 102 -13.22 -28.12 -15.44
CA THR A 102 -14.16 -27.27 -14.73
C THR A 102 -15.55 -27.55 -15.26
N ALA A 103 -16.48 -27.89 -14.37
CA ALA A 103 -17.90 -28.03 -14.67
C ALA A 103 -18.64 -26.89 -13.97
N ALA A 104 -19.23 -25.98 -14.73
CA ALA A 104 -19.86 -24.77 -14.23
C ALA A 104 -21.34 -24.79 -14.57
N GLN A 105 -22.19 -24.78 -13.54
CA GLN A 105 -23.64 -24.71 -13.67
C GLN A 105 -24.10 -23.31 -13.26
N THR A 106 -24.70 -22.58 -14.21
CA THR A 106 -25.34 -21.29 -13.95
C THR A 106 -26.67 -21.53 -13.22
N LEU A 107 -26.95 -20.70 -12.23
CA LEU A 107 -28.11 -20.76 -11.35
C LEU A 107 -28.82 -19.42 -11.42
N HIS A 108 -30.09 -19.45 -11.79
CA HIS A 108 -30.95 -18.29 -11.72
C HIS A 108 -31.46 -18.15 -10.28
N MET A 109 -31.03 -17.09 -9.62
CA MET A 109 -31.52 -16.70 -8.28
C MET A 109 -32.45 -15.50 -8.41
N GLU A 110 -33.24 -15.21 -7.36
CA GLU A 110 -34.25 -14.15 -7.41
C GLU A 110 -33.70 -12.74 -7.76
N LYS A 111 -32.49 -12.41 -7.30
CA LYS A 111 -31.91 -11.06 -7.48
C LYS A 111 -30.75 -11.04 -8.48
N ARG A 112 -29.95 -12.10 -8.55
CA ARG A 112 -28.73 -12.16 -9.36
C ARG A 112 -28.34 -13.60 -9.66
N ASP A 113 -27.96 -13.86 -10.89
CA ASP A 113 -27.45 -15.18 -11.27
C ASP A 113 -26.16 -15.52 -10.52
N MET A 114 -25.94 -16.80 -10.34
CA MET A 114 -24.81 -17.37 -9.62
C MET A 114 -24.26 -18.54 -10.42
N ILE A 115 -23.01 -18.92 -10.19
CA ILE A 115 -22.40 -20.08 -10.84
C ILE A 115 -21.87 -20.99 -9.74
N LEU A 116 -22.35 -22.24 -9.75
CA LEU A 116 -21.72 -23.34 -9.04
C LEU A 116 -20.61 -23.91 -9.92
N THR A 117 -19.39 -23.94 -9.41
CA THR A 117 -18.22 -24.43 -10.16
C THR A 117 -17.58 -25.61 -9.44
N TYR A 118 -17.53 -26.75 -10.10
CA TYR A 118 -16.68 -27.87 -9.71
C TYR A 118 -15.35 -27.81 -10.45
N VAL A 119 -14.25 -27.96 -9.71
CA VAL A 119 -12.91 -28.10 -10.27
C VAL A 119 -12.44 -29.52 -10.02
N TYR A 120 -12.16 -30.25 -11.10
CA TYR A 120 -11.65 -31.61 -11.07
C TYR A 120 -10.20 -31.67 -11.53
N THR A 121 -9.44 -32.60 -10.95
CA THR A 121 -8.20 -33.10 -11.58
C THR A 121 -8.59 -34.05 -12.71
N TYR A 122 -8.37 -33.65 -13.96
CA TYR A 122 -8.91 -34.32 -15.17
C TYR A 122 -8.54 -35.80 -15.27
N HIS A 123 -7.36 -36.20 -14.81
CA HIS A 123 -6.91 -37.60 -14.93
C HIS A 123 -7.52 -38.54 -13.89
N SER A 124 -7.77 -38.08 -12.66
CA SER A 124 -8.36 -38.87 -11.59
C SER A 124 -9.87 -38.64 -11.44
N MET A 125 -10.39 -37.54 -12.01
CA MET A 125 -11.75 -37.04 -11.78
C MET A 125 -12.07 -36.79 -10.31
N GLU A 126 -11.04 -36.57 -9.49
CA GLU A 126 -11.20 -36.15 -8.10
C GLU A 126 -11.57 -34.66 -8.05
N VAL A 127 -12.49 -34.32 -7.15
CA VAL A 127 -12.91 -32.94 -6.90
C VAL A 127 -11.84 -32.24 -6.07
N GLU A 128 -11.23 -31.19 -6.63
CA GLU A 128 -10.27 -30.32 -5.95
C GLU A 128 -10.99 -29.22 -5.17
N ASP A 129 -12.02 -28.63 -5.77
CA ASP A 129 -12.77 -27.52 -5.16
C ASP A 129 -14.20 -27.45 -5.69
N ILE A 130 -15.08 -26.87 -4.87
CA ILE A 130 -16.46 -26.53 -5.22
C ILE A 130 -16.71 -25.09 -4.76
N THR A 131 -17.00 -24.21 -5.70
CA THR A 131 -17.29 -22.80 -5.41
C THR A 131 -18.68 -22.41 -5.84
N VAL A 132 -19.21 -21.38 -5.18
CA VAL A 132 -20.50 -20.77 -5.46
C VAL A 132 -20.23 -19.27 -5.53
N ASP A 133 -20.34 -18.70 -6.73
CA ASP A 133 -19.92 -17.33 -6.99
C ASP A 133 -21.01 -16.55 -7.73
N GLY A 134 -21.30 -15.32 -7.29
CA GLY A 134 -22.24 -14.44 -7.99
C GLY A 134 -21.76 -14.06 -9.39
N VAL A 135 -22.68 -13.92 -10.33
CA VAL A 135 -22.40 -13.40 -11.68
C VAL A 135 -22.33 -11.88 -11.64
N TYR A 136 -21.11 -11.36 -11.71
CA TYR A 136 -20.84 -9.93 -11.82
C TYR A 136 -20.51 -9.55 -13.25
N SER A 137 -20.98 -8.38 -13.67
CA SER A 137 -20.60 -7.79 -14.96
C SER A 137 -19.09 -7.49 -14.98
N ILE A 138 -18.52 -7.43 -16.19
CA ILE A 138 -17.10 -7.06 -16.36
C ILE A 138 -16.81 -5.70 -15.72
N GLY A 139 -17.75 -4.74 -15.82
CA GLY A 139 -17.62 -3.42 -15.22
C GLY A 139 -17.55 -3.47 -13.69
N GLU A 140 -18.40 -4.26 -13.04
CA GLU A 140 -18.37 -4.46 -11.58
C GLU A 140 -17.07 -5.16 -11.16
N LYS A 141 -16.69 -6.25 -11.85
CA LYS A 141 -15.42 -6.97 -11.58
C LYS A 141 -14.22 -6.02 -11.72
N MET A 142 -14.20 -5.19 -12.76
CA MET A 142 -13.14 -4.21 -13.00
C MET A 142 -13.13 -3.09 -11.96
N SER A 143 -14.30 -2.59 -11.55
CA SER A 143 -14.40 -1.58 -10.50
C SER A 143 -13.88 -2.11 -9.16
N THR A 144 -14.25 -3.35 -8.80
CA THR A 144 -13.75 -4.01 -7.58
C THR A 144 -12.24 -4.27 -7.66
N ALA A 145 -11.74 -4.76 -8.81
CA ALA A 145 -10.31 -4.98 -9.02
C ALA A 145 -9.51 -3.66 -8.99
N LEU A 146 -10.06 -2.59 -9.56
CA LEU A 146 -9.48 -1.25 -9.50
C LEU A 146 -9.43 -0.73 -8.06
N MET A 147 -10.49 -0.93 -7.27
CA MET A 147 -10.52 -0.54 -5.86
C MET A 147 -9.38 -1.19 -5.08
N ASN A 148 -9.18 -2.50 -5.29
CA ASN A 148 -8.06 -3.21 -4.67
C ASN A 148 -6.69 -2.68 -5.15
N THR A 149 -6.57 -2.34 -6.44
CA THR A 149 -5.34 -1.76 -7.01
C THR A 149 -5.01 -0.41 -6.38
N VAL A 150 -6.00 0.48 -6.27
CA VAL A 150 -5.84 1.79 -5.62
C VAL A 150 -5.47 1.62 -4.15
N MET A 151 -6.12 0.69 -3.44
CA MET A 151 -5.79 0.37 -2.05
C MET A 151 -4.34 -0.12 -1.91
N GLY A 152 -3.91 -1.07 -2.75
CA GLY A 152 -2.54 -1.57 -2.74
C GLY A 152 -1.50 -0.48 -3.02
N ILE A 153 -1.71 0.33 -4.05
CA ILE A 153 -0.79 1.44 -4.40
C ILE A 153 -0.74 2.48 -3.29
N SER A 154 -1.89 2.87 -2.74
CA SER A 154 -1.98 3.90 -1.70
C SER A 154 -1.28 3.48 -0.40
N ILE A 155 -1.39 2.21 0.00
CA ILE A 155 -0.66 1.69 1.17
C ILE A 155 0.85 1.75 0.94
N VAL A 156 1.32 1.28 -0.23
CA VAL A 156 2.76 1.30 -0.56
C VAL A 156 3.30 2.73 -0.57
N PHE A 157 2.59 3.67 -1.21
CA PHE A 157 2.98 5.08 -1.22
C PHE A 157 2.96 5.69 0.19
N GLY A 158 1.95 5.37 1.00
CA GLY A 158 1.83 5.84 2.38
C GLY A 158 3.01 5.40 3.25
N VAL A 159 3.40 4.12 3.16
CA VAL A 159 4.56 3.58 3.89
C VAL A 159 5.85 4.29 3.46
N LEU A 160 6.05 4.52 2.16
CA LEU A 160 7.23 5.25 1.66
C LEU A 160 7.29 6.68 2.20
N ILE A 161 6.16 7.40 2.23
CA ILE A 161 6.09 8.75 2.80
C ILE A 161 6.46 8.74 4.29
N ILE A 162 5.96 7.76 5.06
CA ILE A 162 6.28 7.62 6.48
C ILE A 162 7.78 7.36 6.66
N ILE A 163 8.38 6.46 5.88
CA ILE A 163 9.83 6.18 5.94
C ILE A 163 10.64 7.44 5.60
N CYS A 164 10.24 8.20 4.57
CA CYS A 164 10.86 9.47 4.24
C CYS A 164 10.80 10.46 5.41
N LEU A 165 9.64 10.59 6.06
CA LEU A 165 9.49 11.47 7.23
C LEU A 165 10.34 11.00 8.41
N LEU A 166 10.45 9.71 8.67
CA LEU A 166 11.31 9.16 9.73
C LEU A 166 12.79 9.48 9.48
N ILE A 167 13.27 9.30 8.25
CA ILE A 167 14.65 9.66 7.87
C ILE A 167 14.86 11.17 8.02
N CYS A 168 13.90 12.00 7.60
CA CYS A 168 13.96 13.44 7.81
C CYS A 168 14.01 13.81 9.30
N CYS A 169 13.19 13.17 10.14
CA CYS A 169 13.22 13.35 11.60
C CYS A 169 14.55 12.92 12.22
N PHE A 170 15.14 11.82 11.76
CA PHE A 170 16.48 11.41 12.20
C PHE A 170 17.57 12.41 11.80
N ASN A 171 17.44 13.06 10.64
CA ASN A 171 18.33 14.13 10.20
C ASN A 171 18.12 15.47 10.95
N ILE A 172 17.00 15.63 11.68
CA ILE A 172 16.74 16.83 12.50
C ILE A 172 17.49 16.80 13.83
N PHE A 173 17.76 15.62 14.41
CA PHE A 173 18.56 15.49 15.64
C PHE A 173 19.99 16.07 15.53
N PRO A 174 20.81 15.76 14.50
CA PRO A 174 22.13 16.39 14.35
C PRO A 174 22.04 17.89 14.05
N TYR A 175 20.93 18.38 13.49
CA TYR A 175 20.72 19.82 13.26
C TYR A 175 20.38 20.56 14.57
N LEU A 176 19.60 19.95 15.46
CA LEU A 176 19.31 20.47 16.79
C LEU A 176 20.53 20.41 17.73
N GLU A 177 21.35 19.36 17.63
CA GLU A 177 22.64 19.29 18.32
C GLU A 177 23.62 20.33 17.78
N LYS A 178 23.75 20.52 16.46
CA LYS A 178 24.56 21.60 15.88
C LYS A 178 24.05 22.98 16.23
N LYS A 179 22.74 23.19 16.40
CA LYS A 179 22.18 24.50 16.80
C LYS A 179 22.35 24.75 18.31
N LYS A 180 22.35 23.71 19.15
CA LYS A 180 22.73 23.82 20.58
C LYS A 180 24.24 23.94 20.76
N ALA A 181 25.05 23.24 19.95
CA ALA A 181 26.51 23.33 19.92
C ALA A 181 27.02 24.58 19.20
N ALA A 182 26.27 25.22 18.31
CA ALA A 182 26.58 26.55 17.78
C ALA A 182 26.19 27.68 18.76
N LYS A 183 25.27 27.39 19.69
CA LYS A 183 25.07 28.21 20.91
C LYS A 183 26.09 27.91 22.01
N ALA A 184 26.90 26.86 21.85
CA ALA A 184 27.93 26.42 22.79
C ALA A 184 29.26 26.13 22.08
N ALA A 185 29.54 26.81 20.96
CA ALA A 185 30.86 26.77 20.34
C ALA A 185 31.73 27.70 21.18
N PRO A 186 32.98 27.30 21.49
CA PRO A 186 33.86 28.11 22.31
C PRO A 186 33.97 29.48 21.65
N LYS A 187 33.85 30.53 22.46
CA LYS A 187 34.37 31.85 22.06
C LYS A 187 35.76 31.58 21.50
N GLU A 188 35.93 31.82 20.20
CA GLU A 188 37.24 31.94 19.59
C GLU A 188 38.12 32.71 20.55
N ASP A 189 39.31 32.17 20.73
CA ASP A 189 40.37 32.62 21.61
C ASP A 189 40.57 34.13 21.44
N VAL A 190 39.85 34.88 22.28
CA VAL A 190 39.82 36.35 22.28
C VAL A 190 41.22 36.86 22.63
N VAL A 191 42.10 36.02 23.19
CA VAL A 191 43.45 36.40 23.64
C VAL A 191 44.34 36.84 22.47
N SER A 192 44.25 36.21 21.29
CA SER A 192 45.12 36.60 20.15
C SER A 192 44.64 37.85 19.39
N GLN A 193 43.34 38.16 19.42
CA GLN A 193 42.81 39.41 18.88
C GLN A 193 42.82 40.56 19.91
N ILE A 194 42.89 40.26 21.21
CA ILE A 194 43.05 41.28 22.26
C ILE A 194 44.48 41.83 22.23
N GLU A 195 45.53 41.03 22.06
CA GLU A 195 46.91 41.58 22.03
C GLU A 195 47.13 42.54 20.85
N ALA A 196 46.63 42.21 19.65
CA ALA A 196 46.76 43.09 18.48
C ALA A 196 45.81 44.30 18.51
N ARG A 197 44.64 44.18 19.16
CA ARG A 197 43.68 45.27 19.28
C ARG A 197 43.95 46.17 20.48
N GLU A 198 44.54 45.68 21.57
CA GLU A 198 44.97 46.50 22.71
C GLU A 198 46.15 47.42 22.35
N GLU A 199 47.06 47.00 21.46
CA GLU A 199 48.11 47.91 20.95
C GLU A 199 47.54 49.03 20.07
N GLN A 200 46.41 48.81 19.38
CA GLN A 200 45.77 49.83 18.53
C GLN A 200 44.66 50.63 19.22
N GLN A 201 44.03 50.11 20.29
CA GLN A 201 42.97 50.82 21.03
C GLN A 201 43.45 51.48 22.33
N ALA A 202 44.66 51.20 22.82
CA ALA A 202 45.24 51.94 23.94
C ALA A 202 45.70 53.37 23.57
N VAL A 203 45.59 53.78 22.30
CA VAL A 203 45.99 55.11 21.82
C VAL A 203 44.80 56.07 21.71
N GLU A 204 43.56 55.61 21.90
CA GLU A 204 42.35 56.44 21.69
C GLU A 204 41.29 56.29 22.81
N THR A 205 41.71 56.28 24.07
CA THR A 205 40.82 56.70 25.17
C THR A 205 41.10 58.16 25.50
N ASP A 206 40.16 59.03 25.15
CA ASP A 206 40.14 60.44 25.55
C ASP A 206 39.83 60.55 27.05
N ASP A 207 40.85 60.34 27.87
CA ASP A 207 40.76 60.43 29.34
C ASP A 207 40.77 61.89 29.84
N GLY A 208 40.57 62.88 28.95
CA GLY A 208 40.59 64.30 29.27
C GLY A 208 39.58 64.70 30.35
N GLU A 209 38.38 64.12 30.32
CA GLU A 209 37.36 64.36 31.35
C GLU A 209 37.78 63.79 32.72
N LEU A 210 38.41 62.61 32.74
CA LEU A 210 38.88 61.99 33.98
C LEU A 210 40.05 62.78 34.59
N ILE A 211 40.98 63.23 33.74
CA ILE A 211 42.12 64.06 34.15
C ILE A 211 41.64 65.39 34.72
N ALA A 212 40.65 66.04 34.09
CA ALA A 212 40.08 67.29 34.56
C ALA A 212 39.43 67.16 35.95
N VAL A 213 38.67 66.08 36.19
CA VAL A 213 38.04 65.83 37.50
C VAL A 213 39.08 65.55 38.58
N ILE A 214 40.13 64.78 38.26
CA ILE A 214 41.20 64.47 39.24
C ILE A 214 42.01 65.73 39.57
N ALA A 215 42.39 66.53 38.56
CA ALA A 215 43.12 67.77 38.77
C ALA A 215 42.29 68.78 39.58
N ALA A 216 40.99 68.90 39.28
CA ALA A 216 40.08 69.76 40.03
C ALA A 216 39.90 69.29 41.49
N ALA A 217 39.81 67.98 41.73
CA ALA A 217 39.67 67.44 43.08
C ALA A 217 40.91 67.69 43.94
N ILE A 218 42.11 67.52 43.38
CA ILE A 218 43.37 67.78 44.11
C ILE A 218 43.53 69.28 44.38
N ALA A 219 43.30 70.13 43.37
CA ALA A 219 43.29 71.58 43.49
C ALA A 219 42.33 72.06 44.60
N ALA A 220 41.13 71.48 44.67
CA ALA A 220 40.16 71.78 45.71
C ALA A 220 40.61 71.32 47.11
N SER A 221 41.29 70.17 47.24
CA SER A 221 41.77 69.69 48.54
C SER A 221 42.99 70.43 49.07
N GLU A 222 43.87 70.90 48.17
CA GLU A 222 45.09 71.62 48.53
C GLU A 222 44.92 73.14 48.51
N GLY A 223 43.76 73.64 48.02
CA GLY A 223 43.42 75.06 47.97
C GLY A 223 44.24 75.87 46.95
N THR A 224 44.72 75.22 45.89
CA THR A 224 45.60 75.81 44.85
C THR A 224 45.03 75.63 43.44
N SER A 225 45.59 76.28 42.42
CA SER A 225 45.08 76.20 41.03
C SER A 225 45.42 74.85 40.36
N ALA A 226 44.55 74.38 39.47
CA ALA A 226 44.67 73.10 38.78
C ALA A 226 45.76 73.07 37.68
N ASP A 227 46.24 74.24 37.23
CA ASP A 227 47.16 74.38 36.08
C ASP A 227 48.57 73.80 36.30
N GLY A 228 48.93 73.46 37.54
CA GLY A 228 50.24 72.91 37.89
C GLY A 228 50.33 71.38 37.85
N PHE A 229 49.21 70.67 37.67
CA PHE A 229 49.15 69.21 37.84
C PHE A 229 49.16 68.47 36.51
N VAL A 230 50.00 67.44 36.39
CA VAL A 230 50.08 66.58 35.20
C VAL A 230 49.74 65.15 35.61
N VAL A 231 48.60 64.65 35.11
CA VAL A 231 48.14 63.27 35.36
C VAL A 231 48.53 62.39 34.18
N ARG A 232 49.18 61.26 34.46
CA ARG A 232 49.57 60.27 33.44
C ARG A 232 49.15 58.88 33.88
N SER A 233 48.63 58.11 32.93
CA SER A 233 48.33 56.68 33.09
C SER A 233 49.63 55.89 33.20
N ILE A 234 49.79 55.08 34.26
CA ILE A 234 50.89 54.13 34.42
C ILE A 234 50.29 52.74 34.64
N ARG A 235 50.57 51.79 33.73
CA ARG A 235 50.28 50.37 33.93
C ARG A 235 51.54 49.68 34.46
N ARG A 236 51.46 49.05 35.64
CA ARG A 236 52.52 48.16 36.14
C ARG A 236 52.46 46.85 35.34
N ARG A 237 53.62 46.36 34.91
CA ARG A 237 53.80 44.99 34.40
C ARG A 237 53.73 43.98 35.53
#